data_AF-A0AA39TG48-F1
#
_entry.id   AF-A0AA39TG48-F1
#
_cell.length_a   1.000
_cell.length_b   1.000
_cell.length_c   1.000
_cell.angle_alpha   90.00
_cell.angle_beta   90.00
_cell.angle_gamma   90.00
#
_symmetry.space_group_name_H-M   'P 1'
#
loop_
_entity.id
_entity.type
_entity.pdbx_description
1 polymer ?
#
loop_
_entity_poly.entity_id
_entity_poly.type
_entity_poly.pdbx_seq_one_letter_code
_entity_poly.pdbx_strand_id
1 'polypeptide(L)'
;MESGFAMRLNKMEWNTREPVQYPEVTISAFTEMGAEESSIIVPLQRIYTDRESVMPSILAGTPCATLGAQGLLDQLNAIFGTSYSLDNIFLTSLIVECMTNEYDLGMAYGRLHQIWYINNCSTVRDVLWRWSDKDQEERRETLVGNRIINPRIQPRLYHEWPEPISHAWVDEKDRTAVWMPINAYEWPVPIPKDADLNLIRIEMLNLGHEYMWLDVLCLRQEGGPREDLHVEEWRLDVPTIGAVYEDPKVVCYLSGLGWPLTLNEGDLESDQSWFRLAWMLQEVGVRRVIAGDTPDGPLHAECKDGEYATELLTRFHKKLQDTHDWHWLHEILMEMWTWVSTNPVDKIVGLAFLMESQWIPAYSESTLLRLHTFQTSLVDSMDELAWGQLFMSCPEPGDGGPKWWPSWHQAM
;
A
#
# COMPACT_ATOMS: atom_id res chain seq x y z
N MET A 1 9.22 -28.99 -24.84
CA MET A 1 9.27 -30.45 -24.64
C MET A 1 9.42 -30.64 -23.15
N GLU A 2 8.43 -31.33 -22.58
CA GLU A 2 8.26 -31.82 -21.19
C GLU A 2 9.51 -31.80 -20.33
N SER A 3 9.49 -31.35 -19.07
CA SER A 3 8.78 -31.94 -17.93
C SER A 3 9.30 -31.13 -16.73
N GLY A 4 8.52 -30.73 -15.73
CA GLY A 4 7.79 -31.59 -14.83
C GLY A 4 8.40 -31.47 -13.43
N PHE A 5 7.51 -31.22 -12.46
CA PHE A 5 7.61 -31.40 -11.02
C PHE A 5 8.13 -30.28 -10.10
N ALA A 6 7.19 -29.95 -9.21
CA ALA A 6 7.23 -29.06 -8.07
C ALA A 6 8.37 -29.36 -7.07
N MET A 7 8.82 -28.32 -6.39
CA MET A 7 9.37 -28.46 -5.05
C MET A 7 8.57 -27.62 -4.06
N ARG A 8 7.95 -28.35 -3.15
CA ARG A 8 7.29 -27.91 -1.92
C ARG A 8 8.25 -27.04 -1.09
N LEU A 9 7.66 -26.02 -0.49
CA LEU A 9 8.23 -25.10 0.49
C LEU A 9 9.15 -25.81 1.50
N ASN A 10 10.46 -25.59 1.38
CA ASN A 10 11.27 -25.45 2.58
C ASN A 10 11.07 -24.02 3.04
N LYS A 11 10.39 -23.88 4.17
CA LYS A 11 10.54 -22.72 5.06
C LYS A 11 12.05 -22.55 5.22
N MET A 12 12.65 -21.57 4.55
CA MET A 12 13.97 -21.10 4.92
C MET A 12 13.76 -20.50 6.31
N GLU A 13 13.96 -21.33 7.33
CA GLU A 13 14.37 -20.82 8.63
C GLU A 13 15.57 -19.94 8.33
N TRP A 14 15.38 -18.62 8.43
CA TRP A 14 16.44 -17.63 8.49
C TRP A 14 17.31 -18.01 9.69
N ASN A 15 18.24 -18.94 9.46
CA ASN A 15 19.03 -19.53 10.52
C ASN A 15 19.94 -18.43 11.07
N THR A 16 19.69 -18.11 12.33
CA THR A 16 20.62 -17.48 13.28
C THR A 16 21.26 -16.18 12.79
N ARG A 17 20.54 -15.05 12.95
CA ARG A 17 21.20 -13.76 13.16
C ARG A 17 22.13 -13.94 14.37
N GLU A 18 23.44 -14.07 14.18
CA GLU A 18 24.35 -13.61 15.23
C GLU A 18 24.00 -12.14 15.48
N PRO A 19 23.89 -11.67 16.73
CA PRO A 19 23.50 -10.29 16.99
C PRO A 19 24.61 -9.36 16.51
N VAL A 20 24.53 -8.95 15.25
CA VAL A 20 25.30 -7.83 14.70
C VAL A 20 24.86 -6.61 15.49
N GLN A 21 25.78 -6.04 16.28
CA GLN A 21 25.52 -4.77 16.94
C GLN A 21 25.63 -3.66 15.90
N TYR A 22 24.50 -3.26 15.34
CA TYR A 22 24.44 -2.03 14.56
C TYR A 22 24.65 -0.83 15.48
N PRO A 23 25.25 0.26 14.97
CA PRO A 23 25.25 1.52 15.69
C PRO A 23 23.80 1.97 15.92
N GLU A 24 23.55 2.57 17.07
CA GLU A 24 22.27 3.23 17.33
C GLU A 24 22.11 4.40 16.36
N VAL A 25 21.04 4.37 15.57
CA VAL A 25 20.68 5.41 14.62
C VAL A 25 19.51 6.18 15.20
N THR A 26 19.58 7.51 15.10
CA THR A 26 18.47 8.40 15.44
C THR A 26 18.10 9.23 14.23
N ILE A 27 16.83 9.20 13.86
CA ILE A 27 16.21 10.13 12.91
C ILE A 27 15.11 10.90 13.64
N SER A 28 14.89 12.15 13.25
CA SER A 28 13.98 13.06 13.93
C SER A 28 13.35 14.04 12.96
N ALA A 29 12.24 14.64 13.36
CA ALA A 29 11.64 15.75 12.62
C ALA A 29 12.66 16.88 12.37
N PHE A 30 13.57 17.14 13.31
CA PHE A 30 14.58 18.17 13.12
C PHE A 30 15.61 17.79 12.05
N THR A 31 16.13 16.57 12.09
CA THR A 31 17.14 16.13 11.11
C THR A 31 16.57 15.91 9.71
N GLU A 32 15.30 15.52 9.62
CA GLU A 32 14.65 15.15 8.35
C GLU A 32 14.00 16.36 7.66
N MET A 33 13.39 17.29 8.41
CA MET A 33 12.68 18.45 7.84
C MET A 33 13.03 19.81 8.49
N GLY A 34 13.92 19.84 9.48
CA GLY A 34 14.29 21.07 10.19
C GLY A 34 13.24 21.59 11.17
N ALA A 35 12.22 20.78 11.49
CA ALA A 35 11.16 21.14 12.43
C ALA A 35 11.52 20.73 13.86
N GLU A 36 11.22 21.58 14.84
CA GLU A 36 11.42 21.23 16.26
C GLU A 36 10.49 20.09 16.65
N GLU A 37 10.99 19.06 17.32
CA GLU A 37 10.23 17.86 17.67
C GLU A 37 8.99 18.17 18.52
N SER A 38 9.08 19.16 19.41
CA SER A 38 7.94 19.59 20.24
C SER A 38 6.83 20.29 19.43
N SER A 39 7.12 20.76 18.22
CA SER A 39 6.11 21.35 17.33
C SER A 39 5.30 20.29 16.59
N ILE A 40 5.80 19.05 16.47
CA ILE A 40 5.09 17.94 15.85
C ILE A 40 4.03 17.41 16.82
N ILE A 41 2.77 17.42 16.39
CA ILE A 41 1.62 17.08 17.23
C ILE A 41 1.62 15.59 17.57
N VAL A 42 1.83 14.72 16.58
CA VAL A 42 1.85 13.26 16.72
C VAL A 42 3.18 12.82 17.35
N PRO A 43 3.20 12.26 18.57
CA PRO A 43 4.46 11.94 19.25
C PRO A 43 5.32 10.93 18.50
N LEU A 44 4.71 9.94 17.84
CA LEU A 44 5.43 8.90 17.09
C LEU A 44 6.05 9.42 15.79
N GLN A 45 5.73 10.64 15.34
CA GLN A 45 6.37 11.28 14.18
C GLN A 45 7.62 12.07 14.57
N ARG A 46 7.91 12.25 15.87
CA ARG A 46 8.96 13.17 16.36
C ARG A 46 10.36 12.65 16.17
N ILE A 47 10.61 11.45 16.66
CA ILE A 47 11.94 10.87 16.78
C ILE A 47 11.82 9.36 16.77
N TYR A 48 12.76 8.71 16.09
CA TYR A 48 12.95 7.27 16.13
C TYR A 48 14.41 7.01 16.47
N THR A 49 14.64 6.15 17.46
CA THR A 49 15.97 5.72 17.88
C THR A 49 15.97 4.21 18.04
N ASP A 50 16.77 3.53 17.24
CA ASP A 50 16.94 2.08 17.36
C ASP A 50 18.32 1.66 16.82
N ARG A 51 18.65 0.38 16.98
CA ARG A 51 19.81 -0.29 16.41
C ARG A 51 19.44 -1.07 15.16
N GLU A 52 18.35 -0.74 14.47
CA GLU A 52 18.11 -1.27 13.13
C GLU A 52 18.71 -0.32 12.08
N SER A 53 19.10 -0.87 10.93
CA SER A 53 19.78 -0.13 9.87
C SER A 53 18.84 0.81 9.15
N VAL A 54 18.62 2.01 9.70
CA VAL A 54 17.75 3.02 9.09
C VAL A 54 18.57 4.08 8.37
N MET A 55 18.29 4.27 7.08
CA MET A 55 18.94 5.29 6.24
C MET A 55 18.29 6.67 6.43
N PRO A 56 19.00 7.73 6.82
CA PRO A 56 18.45 9.10 6.85
C PRO A 56 17.94 9.57 5.47
N SER A 57 16.85 10.34 5.40
CA SER A 57 16.29 10.79 4.09
C SER A 57 17.25 11.66 3.31
N ILE A 58 18.07 12.47 3.99
CA ILE A 58 19.09 13.32 3.37
C ILE A 58 20.09 12.50 2.53
N LEU A 59 20.34 11.25 2.91
CA LEU A 59 21.20 10.34 2.16
C LEU A 59 20.43 9.67 1.01
N ALA A 60 19.15 9.34 1.21
CA ALA A 60 18.33 8.61 0.25
C ALA A 60 18.35 9.24 -1.15
N GLY A 61 18.16 10.57 -1.23
CA GLY A 61 18.14 11.29 -2.52
C GLY A 61 19.51 11.55 -3.15
N THR A 62 20.60 11.04 -2.57
CA THR A 62 21.95 11.25 -3.12
C THR A 62 22.15 10.37 -4.36
N PRO A 63 22.42 10.94 -5.56
CA PRO A 63 22.61 10.13 -6.76
C PRO A 63 23.83 9.22 -6.63
N CYS A 64 23.68 7.92 -6.90
CA CYS A 64 24.74 6.92 -6.79
C CYS A 64 26.00 7.32 -7.58
N ALA A 65 25.81 7.94 -8.75
CA ALA A 65 26.90 8.41 -9.61
C ALA A 65 27.82 9.43 -8.92
N THR A 66 27.30 10.25 -7.99
CA THR A 66 28.09 11.26 -7.27
C THR A 66 28.98 10.67 -6.18
N LEU A 67 28.57 9.54 -5.59
CA LEU A 67 29.33 8.81 -4.58
C LEU A 67 30.48 8.00 -5.21
N GLY A 68 30.32 7.60 -6.47
CA GLY A 68 31.19 6.63 -7.12
C GLY A 68 31.02 5.22 -6.54
N ALA A 69 31.60 4.21 -7.20
CA ALA A 69 31.38 2.81 -6.79
C ALA A 69 31.86 2.53 -5.36
N GLN A 70 33.03 3.06 -4.98
CA GLN A 70 33.55 2.87 -3.62
C GLN A 70 32.70 3.62 -2.59
N GLY A 71 32.33 4.88 -2.84
CA GLY A 71 31.52 5.65 -1.89
C GLY A 71 30.12 5.06 -1.71
N LEU A 72 29.49 4.56 -2.78
CA LEU A 72 28.21 3.86 -2.70
C LEU A 72 28.33 2.58 -1.85
N LEU A 73 29.37 1.78 -2.08
CA LEU A 73 29.60 0.57 -1.29
C LEU A 73 29.86 0.90 0.19
N ASP A 74 30.65 1.94 0.47
CA ASP A 74 30.96 2.36 1.83
C ASP A 74 29.69 2.80 2.58
N GLN A 75 28.80 3.55 1.92
CA GLN A 75 27.51 3.95 2.49
C GLN A 75 26.61 2.74 2.76
N LEU A 76 26.47 1.83 1.81
CA LEU A 76 25.66 0.62 1.99
C LEU A 76 26.25 -0.26 3.10
N ASN A 77 27.56 -0.46 3.14
CA ASN A 77 28.24 -1.16 4.24
C ASN A 77 27.98 -0.52 5.60
N ALA A 78 28.00 0.81 5.69
CA ALA A 78 27.71 1.53 6.92
C ALA A 78 26.25 1.33 7.36
N ILE A 79 25.31 1.41 6.42
CA ILE A 79 23.87 1.18 6.68
C ILE A 79 23.66 -0.26 7.14
N PHE A 80 24.11 -1.24 6.36
CA PHE A 80 23.92 -2.67 6.61
C PHE A 80 24.88 -3.29 7.64
N GLY A 81 25.75 -2.50 8.28
CA GLY A 81 26.73 -3.01 9.23
C GLY A 81 27.66 -4.09 8.64
N THR A 82 27.97 -4.03 7.34
CA THR A 82 28.84 -4.98 6.64
C THR A 82 30.18 -4.36 6.28
N SER A 83 31.11 -5.19 5.79
CA SER A 83 32.45 -4.75 5.35
C SER A 83 32.82 -5.37 4.01
N TYR A 84 31.88 -5.41 3.07
CA TYR A 84 32.13 -5.95 1.73
C TYR A 84 33.11 -5.06 0.95
N SER A 85 33.85 -5.66 0.01
CA SER A 85 34.78 -4.96 -0.85
C SER A 85 34.42 -5.11 -2.34
N LEU A 86 34.93 -4.19 -3.15
CA LEU A 86 34.80 -4.24 -4.62
C LEU A 86 35.66 -5.34 -5.27
N ASP A 87 36.40 -6.14 -4.49
CA ASP A 87 37.10 -7.33 -5.01
C ASP A 87 36.10 -8.40 -5.46
N ASN A 88 34.89 -8.36 -4.92
CA ASN A 88 33.79 -9.20 -5.37
C ASN A 88 33.18 -8.65 -6.67
N ILE A 89 33.55 -9.26 -7.80
CA ILE A 89 33.12 -8.86 -9.16
C ILE A 89 31.59 -8.73 -9.28
N PHE A 90 30.82 -9.57 -8.58
CA PHE A 90 29.37 -9.54 -8.66
C PHE A 90 28.77 -8.35 -7.95
N LEU A 91 29.24 -8.08 -6.72
CA LEU A 91 28.84 -6.91 -5.95
C LEU A 91 29.24 -5.62 -6.69
N THR A 92 30.48 -5.54 -7.18
CA THR A 92 30.97 -4.40 -7.96
C THR A 92 30.08 -4.09 -9.13
N SER A 93 29.60 -5.11 -9.84
CA SER A 93 28.73 -4.88 -10.98
C SER A 93 27.29 -4.52 -10.60
N LEU A 94 26.77 -4.88 -9.42
CA LEU A 94 25.49 -4.37 -8.92
C LEU A 94 25.61 -2.88 -8.53
N ILE A 95 26.71 -2.53 -7.87
CA ILE A 95 27.05 -1.14 -7.52
C ILE A 95 27.17 -0.28 -8.78
N VAL A 96 27.89 -0.77 -9.80
CA VAL A 96 28.01 -0.08 -11.11
C VAL A 96 26.67 -0.01 -11.85
N GLU A 97 25.82 -1.03 -11.75
CA GLU A 97 24.48 -1.02 -12.34
C GLU A 97 23.63 0.10 -11.73
N CYS A 98 23.65 0.26 -10.40
CA CYS A 98 22.92 1.35 -9.72
C CYS A 98 23.35 2.73 -10.23
N MET A 99 24.65 2.93 -10.46
CA MET A 99 25.16 4.18 -11.02
C MET A 99 24.76 4.36 -12.50
N THR A 100 24.78 3.29 -13.28
CA THR A 100 24.48 3.32 -14.72
C THR A 100 23.00 3.60 -14.98
N ASN A 101 22.12 3.09 -14.12
CA ASN A 101 20.69 3.33 -14.18
C ASN A 101 20.26 4.64 -13.48
N GLU A 102 21.24 5.50 -13.11
CA GLU A 102 21.00 6.80 -12.49
C GLU A 102 20.19 6.75 -11.18
N TYR A 103 20.30 5.64 -10.44
CA TYR A 103 19.61 5.49 -9.16
C TYR A 103 20.17 6.42 -8.10
N ASP A 104 19.31 6.85 -7.18
CA ASP A 104 19.74 7.41 -5.91
C ASP A 104 20.08 6.31 -4.89
N LEU A 105 20.66 6.71 -3.76
CA LEU A 105 21.05 5.78 -2.70
C LEU A 105 19.83 5.05 -2.11
N GLY A 106 18.65 5.68 -2.06
CA GLY A 106 17.44 5.08 -1.54
C GLY A 106 16.91 3.96 -2.43
N MET A 107 16.89 4.15 -3.74
CA MET A 107 16.58 3.12 -4.72
C MET A 107 17.59 1.97 -4.66
N ALA A 108 18.89 2.29 -4.56
CA ALA A 108 19.93 1.27 -4.41
C ALA A 108 19.77 0.49 -3.10
N TYR A 109 19.50 1.18 -1.99
CA TYR A 109 19.21 0.57 -0.69
C TYR A 109 18.01 -0.37 -0.77
N GLY A 110 16.86 0.11 -1.25
CA GLY A 110 15.64 -0.69 -1.37
C GLY A 110 15.83 -1.95 -2.24
N ARG A 111 16.50 -1.81 -3.39
CA ARG A 111 16.76 -2.91 -4.31
C ARG A 111 17.75 -3.94 -3.75
N LEU A 112 18.75 -3.49 -2.99
CA LEU A 112 19.83 -4.35 -2.51
C LEU A 112 19.56 -4.92 -1.10
N HIS A 113 18.69 -4.31 -0.30
CA HIS A 113 18.42 -4.72 1.09
C HIS A 113 18.07 -6.20 1.22
N GLN A 114 17.15 -6.69 0.38
CA GLN A 114 16.66 -8.08 0.46
C GLN A 114 17.72 -9.13 0.11
N ILE A 115 18.77 -8.73 -0.60
CA ILE A 115 19.80 -9.63 -1.14
C ILE A 115 21.19 -9.38 -0.54
N TRP A 116 21.32 -8.35 0.30
CA TRP A 116 22.61 -7.85 0.79
C TRP A 116 23.38 -8.92 1.58
N TYR A 117 22.67 -9.72 2.37
CA TYR A 117 23.25 -10.77 3.21
C TYR A 117 23.35 -12.13 2.50
N ILE A 118 23.05 -12.22 1.20
CA ILE A 118 23.20 -13.47 0.47
C ILE A 118 24.70 -13.75 0.28
N ASN A 119 25.20 -14.75 1.03
CA ASN A 119 26.61 -15.18 1.07
C ASN A 119 27.22 -15.51 -0.31
N ASN A 120 26.40 -15.69 -1.35
CA ASN A 120 26.86 -15.98 -2.69
C ASN A 120 26.41 -14.88 -3.68
N CYS A 121 27.19 -13.80 -3.76
CA CYS A 121 26.94 -12.69 -4.69
C CYS A 121 26.86 -13.14 -6.16
N SER A 122 27.44 -14.30 -6.54
CA SER A 122 27.31 -14.83 -7.90
C SER A 122 25.87 -15.17 -8.30
N THR A 123 25.03 -15.51 -7.32
CA THR A 123 23.60 -15.78 -7.53
C THR A 123 22.72 -14.55 -7.42
N VAL A 124 23.22 -13.46 -6.83
CA VAL A 124 22.41 -12.27 -6.51
C VAL A 124 21.90 -11.56 -7.76
N ARG A 125 22.76 -11.38 -8.77
CA ARG A 125 22.32 -10.83 -10.06
C ARG A 125 21.25 -11.72 -10.68
N ASP A 126 21.51 -13.02 -10.77
CA ASP A 126 20.56 -13.97 -11.34
C ASP A 126 19.23 -14.00 -10.56
N VAL A 127 19.26 -13.75 -9.24
CA VAL A 127 18.06 -13.60 -8.42
C VAL A 127 17.27 -12.36 -8.82
N LEU A 128 17.90 -11.18 -8.87
CA LEU A 128 17.24 -9.93 -9.29
C LEU A 128 16.66 -10.00 -10.71
N TRP A 129 17.37 -10.60 -11.66
CA TRP A 129 16.86 -10.79 -13.02
C TRP A 129 15.68 -11.76 -13.06
N ARG A 130 15.80 -12.92 -12.39
CA ARG A 130 14.68 -13.88 -12.30
C ARG A 130 13.45 -13.27 -11.66
N TRP A 131 13.65 -12.42 -10.67
CA TRP A 131 12.61 -11.66 -10.00
C TRP A 131 11.89 -10.70 -10.93
N SER A 132 12.63 -9.85 -11.65
CA SER A 132 12.04 -8.94 -12.65
C SER A 132 11.37 -9.69 -13.80
N ASP A 133 11.99 -10.76 -14.30
CA ASP A 133 11.43 -11.56 -15.40
C ASP A 133 10.15 -12.28 -14.97
N LYS A 134 10.14 -12.83 -13.76
CA LYS A 134 8.99 -13.50 -13.18
C LYS A 134 7.85 -12.52 -12.94
N ASP A 135 8.12 -11.36 -12.37
CA ASP A 135 7.14 -10.28 -12.16
C ASP A 135 6.48 -9.87 -13.50
N GLN A 136 7.30 -9.70 -14.54
CA GLN A 136 6.80 -9.33 -15.86
C GLN A 136 6.00 -10.47 -16.52
N GLU A 137 6.43 -11.72 -16.34
CA GLU A 137 5.71 -12.88 -16.85
C GLU A 137 4.37 -13.07 -16.13
N GLU A 138 4.35 -12.99 -14.81
CA GLU A 138 3.11 -13.08 -14.02
C GLU A 138 2.10 -12.01 -14.46
N ARG A 139 2.54 -10.77 -14.73
CA ARG A 139 1.67 -9.70 -15.24
C ARG A 139 1.14 -9.99 -16.64
N ARG A 140 1.98 -10.53 -17.53
CA ARG A 140 1.57 -10.94 -18.89
C ARG A 140 0.56 -12.08 -18.86
N GLU A 141 0.79 -13.09 -18.03
CA GLU A 141 -0.07 -14.26 -17.91
C GLU A 141 -1.38 -13.95 -17.17
N THR A 142 -1.35 -13.01 -16.23
CA THR A 142 -2.52 -12.60 -15.44
C THR A 142 -3.54 -11.84 -16.27
N LEU A 143 -3.12 -11.09 -17.29
CA LEU A 143 -4.01 -10.29 -18.13
C LEU A 143 -4.38 -11.02 -19.44
N VAL A 144 -5.49 -11.76 -19.43
CA VAL A 144 -6.01 -12.49 -20.59
C VAL A 144 -7.15 -11.72 -21.24
N GLY A 145 -6.84 -10.98 -22.31
CA GLY A 145 -7.81 -10.12 -22.98
C GLY A 145 -8.25 -8.97 -22.07
N ASN A 146 -9.51 -8.98 -21.64
CA ASN A 146 -10.07 -7.99 -20.70
C ASN A 146 -10.33 -8.57 -19.31
N ARG A 147 -9.67 -9.67 -18.95
CA ARG A 147 -9.82 -10.36 -17.67
C ARG A 147 -8.46 -10.49 -16.98
N ILE A 148 -8.48 -10.26 -15.68
CA ILE A 148 -7.39 -10.49 -14.74
C ILE A 148 -7.70 -11.83 -14.09
N ILE A 149 -7.02 -12.89 -14.52
CA ILE A 149 -7.29 -14.27 -14.07
C ILE A 149 -6.65 -14.60 -12.72
N ASN A 150 -5.82 -13.70 -12.19
CA ASN A 150 -5.27 -13.76 -10.85
C ASN A 150 -5.39 -12.39 -10.18
N PRO A 151 -6.50 -12.12 -9.46
CA PRO A 151 -6.70 -10.86 -8.74
C PRO A 151 -5.68 -10.61 -7.63
N ARG A 152 -5.04 -11.67 -7.12
CA ARG A 152 -4.08 -11.65 -6.00
C ARG A 152 -2.64 -11.59 -6.50
N ILE A 153 -2.41 -10.79 -7.53
CA ILE A 153 -1.05 -10.51 -8.01
C ILE A 153 -0.35 -9.57 -7.03
N GLN A 154 0.94 -9.81 -6.78
CA GLN A 154 1.73 -8.99 -5.87
C GLN A 154 1.94 -7.57 -6.44
N PRO A 155 2.01 -6.54 -5.59
CA PRO A 155 2.41 -5.20 -5.99
C PRO A 155 3.77 -5.18 -6.70
N ARG A 156 3.94 -4.25 -7.64
CA ARG A 156 5.22 -4.06 -8.33
C ARG A 156 6.30 -3.75 -7.31
N LEU A 157 7.52 -4.24 -7.55
CA LEU A 157 8.75 -3.94 -6.77
C LEU A 157 8.91 -4.68 -5.43
N TYR A 158 8.01 -5.60 -5.08
CA TYR A 158 8.09 -6.34 -3.82
C TYR A 158 8.08 -7.86 -4.03
N HIS A 159 9.06 -8.55 -3.44
CA HIS A 159 9.10 -10.01 -3.39
C HIS A 159 8.37 -10.61 -2.19
N GLU A 160 8.15 -9.80 -1.16
CA GLU A 160 7.37 -10.13 0.03
C GLU A 160 6.18 -9.17 0.09
N TRP A 161 5.04 -9.66 0.58
CA TRP A 161 3.84 -8.83 0.73
C TRP A 161 4.12 -7.72 1.74
N PRO A 162 4.11 -6.44 1.32
CA PRO A 162 4.32 -5.32 2.22
C PRO A 162 3.07 -5.09 3.09
N GLU A 163 3.26 -4.51 4.27
CA GLU A 163 2.14 -4.02 5.08
C GLU A 163 1.67 -2.68 4.52
N PRO A 164 0.36 -2.47 4.31
CA PRO A 164 -0.11 -1.29 3.62
C PRO A 164 -0.56 -0.16 4.58
N ILE A 165 -0.49 1.06 4.08
CA ILE A 165 -1.06 2.25 4.71
C ILE A 165 -2.38 2.57 4.01
N SER A 166 -3.46 2.57 4.78
CA SER A 166 -4.76 3.10 4.36
C SER A 166 -4.94 4.51 4.93
N HIS A 167 -5.55 5.42 4.18
CA HIS A 167 -5.77 6.78 4.65
C HIS A 167 -7.05 7.40 4.09
N ALA A 168 -7.63 8.33 4.86
CA ALA A 168 -8.69 9.18 4.34
C ALA A 168 -8.13 10.09 3.22
N TRP A 169 -8.93 10.28 2.17
CA TRP A 169 -8.65 11.30 1.17
C TRP A 169 -9.08 12.65 1.71
N VAL A 170 -8.20 13.64 1.62
CA VAL A 170 -8.55 15.03 1.93
C VAL A 170 -8.96 15.75 0.64
N ASP A 171 -9.78 16.79 0.82
CA ASP A 171 -10.23 17.71 -0.22
C ASP A 171 -9.11 18.12 -1.19
N GLU A 172 -9.40 18.25 -2.49
CA GLU A 172 -8.39 18.65 -3.49
C GLU A 172 -7.70 19.96 -3.16
N LYS A 173 -8.45 20.93 -2.61
CA LYS A 173 -7.92 22.22 -2.13
C LYS A 173 -6.93 22.07 -0.98
N ASP A 174 -6.94 20.96 -0.25
CA ASP A 174 -6.10 20.69 0.92
C ASP A 174 -4.97 19.68 0.59
N ARG A 175 -4.89 19.25 -0.68
CA ARG A 175 -3.79 18.45 -1.22
C ARG A 175 -2.74 19.32 -1.89
N THR A 176 -1.53 18.79 -2.01
CA THR A 176 -0.46 19.31 -2.82
C THR A 176 0.19 18.18 -3.62
N ALA A 177 0.60 18.49 -4.84
CA ALA A 177 1.26 17.58 -5.76
C ALA A 177 2.78 17.68 -5.54
N VAL A 178 3.39 16.69 -4.91
CA VAL A 178 4.82 16.70 -4.56
C VAL A 178 5.62 15.82 -5.51
N TRP A 179 6.68 16.38 -6.08
CA TRP A 179 7.63 15.68 -6.93
C TRP A 179 8.78 15.14 -6.09
N MET A 180 9.01 13.82 -6.12
CA MET A 180 9.94 13.18 -5.19
C MET A 180 10.90 12.22 -5.89
N PRO A 181 12.13 12.05 -5.36
CA PRO A 181 13.06 11.04 -5.87
C PRO A 181 12.55 9.61 -5.71
N ILE A 182 11.72 9.34 -4.69
CA ILE A 182 11.29 7.99 -4.32
C ILE A 182 10.53 7.24 -5.43
N ASN A 183 9.81 7.97 -6.28
CA ASN A 183 9.16 7.44 -7.48
C ASN A 183 9.88 7.91 -8.76
N ALA A 184 11.18 8.17 -8.66
CA ALA A 184 12.05 8.65 -9.74
C ALA A 184 11.53 9.90 -10.47
N TYR A 185 10.75 10.75 -9.79
CA TYR A 185 10.08 11.91 -10.39
C TYR A 185 9.19 11.55 -11.58
N GLU A 186 8.61 10.35 -11.58
CA GLU A 186 7.80 9.87 -12.68
C GLU A 186 6.34 10.38 -12.65
N TRP A 187 5.82 10.69 -11.47
CA TRP A 187 4.50 11.32 -11.28
C TRP A 187 4.50 12.19 -10.02
N PRO A 188 3.61 13.19 -9.90
CA PRO A 188 3.42 13.91 -8.67
C PRO A 188 2.64 13.05 -7.67
N VAL A 189 3.05 13.07 -6.40
CA VAL A 189 2.38 12.36 -5.32
C VAL A 189 1.37 13.31 -4.65
N PRO A 190 0.06 13.02 -4.70
CA PRO A 190 -0.95 13.84 -4.04
C PRO A 190 -0.99 13.53 -2.54
N ILE A 191 -0.44 14.42 -1.72
CA ILE A 191 -0.50 14.31 -0.25
C ILE A 191 -1.15 15.56 0.37
N PRO A 192 -1.66 15.49 1.61
CA PRO A 192 -2.14 16.69 2.30
C PRO A 192 -1.05 17.78 2.39
N LYS A 193 -1.42 19.06 2.30
CA LYS A 193 -0.49 20.20 2.23
C LYS A 193 0.53 20.27 3.37
N ASP A 194 0.11 19.87 4.56
CA ASP A 194 0.93 19.92 5.77
C ASP A 194 1.50 18.55 6.16
N ALA A 195 1.34 17.52 5.31
CA ALA A 195 1.92 16.20 5.52
C ALA A 195 3.34 16.12 4.96
N ASP A 196 4.19 15.33 5.62
CA ASP A 196 5.56 15.05 5.21
C ASP A 196 5.83 13.54 5.28
N LEU A 197 6.30 12.95 4.18
CA LEU A 197 6.56 11.50 4.11
C LEU A 197 7.66 11.04 5.06
N ASN A 198 8.61 11.92 5.44
CA ASN A 198 9.63 11.58 6.43
C ASN A 198 9.04 11.48 7.83
N LEU A 199 8.06 12.33 8.18
CA LEU A 199 7.33 12.21 9.45
C LEU A 199 6.52 10.92 9.50
N ILE A 200 5.80 10.61 8.41
CA ILE A 200 5.07 9.33 8.28
C ILE A 200 6.04 8.16 8.44
N ARG A 201 7.21 8.23 7.80
CA ARG A 201 8.24 7.19 7.92
C ARG A 201 8.74 7.03 9.36
N ILE A 202 9.01 8.11 10.09
CA ILE A 202 9.39 8.05 11.51
C ILE A 202 8.30 7.33 12.32
N GLU A 203 7.02 7.64 12.05
CA GLU A 203 5.90 6.97 12.70
C GLU A 203 5.81 5.48 12.36
N MET A 204 5.98 5.11 11.08
CA MET A 204 5.99 3.71 10.66
C MET A 204 7.10 2.93 11.37
N LEU A 205 8.30 3.48 11.44
CA LEU A 205 9.43 2.87 12.15
C LEU A 205 9.16 2.70 13.64
N ASN A 206 8.58 3.71 14.31
CA ASN A 206 8.17 3.62 15.70
C ASN A 206 7.06 2.59 15.94
N LEU A 207 6.23 2.32 14.94
CA LEU A 207 5.22 1.25 14.94
C LEU A 207 5.80 -0.15 14.59
N GLY A 208 7.11 -0.22 14.31
CA GLY A 208 7.84 -1.46 14.01
C GLY A 208 7.84 -1.85 12.53
N HIS A 209 7.59 -0.88 11.63
CA HIS A 209 7.48 -1.12 10.19
C HIS A 209 8.66 -0.51 9.43
N GLU A 210 9.50 -1.36 8.84
CA GLU A 210 10.62 -0.95 7.99
C GLU A 210 10.18 -0.69 6.53
N TYR A 211 9.21 -1.47 6.05
CA TYR A 211 8.68 -1.41 4.68
C TYR A 211 7.17 -1.32 4.71
N MET A 212 6.65 -0.31 4.04
CA MET A 212 5.22 -0.09 3.92
C MET A 212 4.86 0.12 2.46
N TRP A 213 3.68 -0.35 2.10
CA TRP A 213 3.07 -0.03 0.83
C TRP A 213 2.16 1.19 1.01
N LEU A 214 2.25 2.13 0.07
CA LEU A 214 1.43 3.34 0.06
C LEU A 214 0.98 3.58 -1.38
N ASP A 215 -0.31 3.52 -1.60
CA ASP A 215 -0.97 3.59 -2.92
C ASP A 215 -0.49 4.78 -3.77
N VAL A 216 -0.47 5.99 -3.20
CA VAL A 216 -0.07 7.23 -3.89
C VAL A 216 1.40 7.22 -4.34
N LEU A 217 2.24 6.37 -3.74
CA LEU A 217 3.64 6.16 -4.12
C LEU A 217 3.85 4.94 -5.02
N CYS A 218 3.00 3.93 -4.91
CA CYS A 218 3.18 2.64 -5.58
C CYS A 218 2.36 2.51 -6.87
N LEU A 219 1.32 3.32 -7.04
CA LEU A 219 0.58 3.45 -8.28
C LEU A 219 0.92 4.77 -8.96
N ARG A 220 1.17 4.71 -10.28
CA ARG A 220 1.31 5.90 -11.10
C ARG A 220 0.05 6.76 -10.97
N GLN A 221 0.26 8.02 -10.61
CA GLN A 221 -0.81 9.01 -10.50
C GLN A 221 -0.93 9.79 -11.80
N GLU A 222 -2.06 10.45 -12.00
CA GLU A 222 -2.26 11.34 -13.15
C GLU A 222 -1.21 12.45 -13.18
N GLY A 223 -0.61 12.63 -14.35
CA GLY A 223 0.35 13.67 -14.62
C GLY A 223 1.79 13.20 -14.48
N GLY A 224 2.62 13.67 -15.41
CA GLY A 224 4.07 13.47 -15.36
C GLY A 224 4.64 12.87 -16.64
N PRO A 225 5.96 12.61 -16.64
CA PRO A 225 6.58 11.90 -17.73
C PRO A 225 6.02 10.47 -17.81
N ARG A 226 5.89 9.95 -19.03
CA ARG A 226 5.41 8.59 -19.31
C ARG A 226 3.95 8.31 -18.95
N GLU A 227 3.10 9.34 -19.03
CA GLU A 227 1.64 9.20 -19.02
C GLU A 227 1.12 8.14 -20.02
N ASP A 228 1.88 7.83 -21.08
CA ASP A 228 1.56 6.76 -22.02
C ASP A 228 1.51 5.35 -21.38
N LEU A 229 2.25 5.13 -20.28
CA LEU A 229 2.24 3.87 -19.55
C LEU A 229 1.05 3.73 -18.59
N HIS A 230 0.52 4.87 -18.15
CA HIS A 230 -0.50 4.98 -17.12
C HIS A 230 -1.71 4.08 -17.39
N VAL A 231 -2.25 4.13 -18.62
CA VAL A 231 -3.42 3.35 -19.02
C VAL A 231 -3.16 1.83 -18.97
N GLU A 232 -1.96 1.38 -19.34
CA GLU A 232 -1.64 -0.05 -19.36
C GLU A 232 -1.30 -0.57 -17.96
N GLU A 233 -0.64 0.23 -17.12
CA GLU A 233 -0.40 -0.08 -15.71
C GLU A 233 -1.73 -0.16 -14.94
N TRP A 234 -2.58 0.86 -15.06
CA TRP A 234 -3.89 0.90 -14.41
C TRP A 234 -4.80 -0.22 -14.84
N ARG A 235 -4.68 -0.71 -16.08
CA ARG A 235 -5.44 -1.87 -16.59
C ARG A 235 -5.40 -3.07 -15.66
N LEU A 236 -4.27 -3.27 -15.00
CA LEU A 236 -4.00 -4.39 -14.10
C LEU A 236 -3.90 -3.95 -12.64
N ASP A 237 -3.15 -2.88 -12.35
CA ASP A 237 -2.75 -2.57 -10.97
C ASP A 237 -3.89 -1.95 -10.15
N VAL A 238 -4.72 -1.09 -10.76
CA VAL A 238 -5.87 -0.48 -10.05
C VAL A 238 -6.90 -1.54 -9.62
N PRO A 239 -7.29 -2.51 -10.48
CA PRO A 239 -8.19 -3.58 -10.04
C PRO A 239 -7.57 -4.56 -9.03
N THR A 240 -6.24 -4.65 -8.93
CA THR A 240 -5.59 -5.71 -8.12
C THR A 240 -5.02 -5.22 -6.80
N ILE A 241 -5.01 -3.91 -6.59
CA ILE A 241 -4.51 -3.24 -5.39
C ILE A 241 -5.09 -3.79 -4.09
N GLY A 242 -6.37 -4.16 -4.04
CA GLY A 242 -7.01 -4.71 -2.85
C GLY A 242 -6.31 -5.97 -2.30
N ALA A 243 -5.56 -6.68 -3.13
CA ALA A 243 -4.80 -7.86 -2.72
C ALA A 243 -3.76 -7.55 -1.63
N VAL A 244 -3.18 -6.35 -1.64
CA VAL A 244 -2.19 -5.96 -0.61
C VAL A 244 -2.82 -5.78 0.77
N TYR A 245 -4.15 -5.74 0.87
CA TYR A 245 -4.86 -5.46 2.11
C TYR A 245 -5.61 -6.66 2.71
N GLU A 246 -5.71 -7.81 2.00
CA GLU A 246 -6.50 -8.97 2.48
C GLU A 246 -5.99 -9.54 3.82
N ASP A 247 -4.68 -9.78 3.94
CA ASP A 247 -4.07 -10.48 5.07
C ASP A 247 -3.25 -9.62 6.08
N PRO A 248 -2.66 -8.46 5.72
CA PRO A 248 -1.69 -7.81 6.59
C PRO A 248 -2.31 -6.97 7.71
N LYS A 249 -1.41 -6.55 8.61
CA LYS A 249 -1.67 -5.45 9.53
C LYS A 249 -1.68 -4.15 8.71
N VAL A 250 -2.82 -3.47 8.68
CA VAL A 250 -2.99 -2.19 7.98
C VAL A 250 -2.75 -1.05 8.96
N VAL A 251 -2.00 -0.04 8.54
CA VAL A 251 -1.86 1.21 9.29
C VAL A 251 -2.83 2.23 8.72
N CYS A 252 -3.75 2.75 9.55
CA CYS A 252 -4.87 3.59 9.10
C CYS A 252 -4.74 5.03 9.59
N TYR A 253 -4.66 5.99 8.67
CA TYR A 253 -4.82 7.41 8.95
C TYR A 253 -6.26 7.87 8.70
N LEU A 254 -7.09 7.90 9.74
CA LEU A 254 -8.53 8.15 9.59
C LEU A 254 -8.89 9.60 9.24
N SER A 255 -8.03 10.57 9.57
CA SER A 255 -8.25 12.00 9.31
C SER A 255 -7.54 12.53 8.05
N GLY A 256 -6.63 11.73 7.47
CA GLY A 256 -5.81 12.13 6.32
C GLY A 256 -4.37 11.65 6.48
N LEU A 257 -3.72 11.29 5.36
CA LEU A 257 -2.36 10.74 5.37
C LEU A 257 -1.37 11.64 6.12
N GLY A 258 -0.74 11.10 7.17
CA GLY A 258 0.24 11.83 7.99
C GLY A 258 -0.35 12.86 8.95
N TRP A 259 -1.66 13.07 8.95
CA TRP A 259 -2.32 14.01 9.87
C TRP A 259 -2.56 13.41 11.24
N PRO A 260 -2.58 14.23 12.30
CA PRO A 260 -3.07 13.79 13.60
C PRO A 260 -4.53 13.36 13.48
N LEU A 261 -4.88 12.32 14.25
CA LEU A 261 -6.25 11.86 14.35
C LEU A 261 -7.08 12.89 15.12
N THR A 262 -7.98 13.54 14.39
CA THR A 262 -8.93 14.52 14.93
C THR A 262 -10.36 14.07 14.69
N LEU A 263 -11.27 14.49 15.57
CA LEU A 263 -12.69 14.17 15.47
C LEU A 263 -13.52 15.45 15.69
N ASN A 264 -14.01 16.03 14.60
CA ASN A 264 -14.90 17.19 14.60
C ASN A 264 -16.33 16.79 14.21
N GLU A 265 -17.28 17.69 14.48
CA GLU A 265 -18.68 17.47 14.09
C GLU A 265 -18.81 17.40 12.57
N GLY A 266 -19.48 16.33 12.10
CA GLY A 266 -19.66 16.05 10.68
C GLY A 266 -18.53 15.26 10.03
N ASP A 267 -17.40 15.02 10.70
CA ASP A 267 -16.28 14.26 10.12
C ASP A 267 -16.69 12.82 9.79
N LEU A 268 -17.51 12.18 10.65
CA LEU A 268 -17.95 10.79 10.43
C LEU A 268 -18.90 10.66 9.23
N GLU A 269 -19.68 11.70 8.98
CA GLU A 269 -20.69 11.81 7.92
C GLU A 269 -20.12 12.41 6.64
N SER A 270 -18.91 12.98 6.68
CA SER A 270 -18.24 13.54 5.51
C SER A 270 -18.03 12.47 4.44
N ASP A 271 -18.13 12.86 3.18
CA ASP A 271 -17.82 12.00 2.04
C ASP A 271 -16.32 11.61 1.99
N GLN A 272 -15.47 12.34 2.72
CA GLN A 272 -14.04 12.09 2.91
C GLN A 272 -13.74 11.22 4.13
N SER A 273 -14.75 10.90 4.94
CA SER A 273 -14.61 10.05 6.11
C SER A 273 -14.04 8.70 5.69
N TRP A 274 -12.97 8.26 6.34
CA TRP A 274 -12.42 6.92 6.14
C TRP A 274 -13.49 5.82 6.27
N PHE A 275 -14.47 6.01 7.17
CA PHE A 275 -15.59 5.09 7.39
C PHE A 275 -16.62 5.03 6.25
N ARG A 276 -16.53 5.91 5.25
CA ARG A 276 -17.51 6.02 4.16
C ARG A 276 -16.89 5.83 2.77
N LEU A 277 -15.60 5.58 2.66
CA LEU A 277 -14.96 5.37 1.37
C LEU A 277 -15.21 3.94 0.87
N ALA A 278 -15.73 3.79 -0.34
CA ALA A 278 -15.95 2.50 -1.01
C ALA A 278 -14.71 1.58 -0.96
N TRP A 279 -13.55 2.20 -1.11
CA TRP A 279 -12.25 1.59 -1.12
C TRP A 279 -11.84 1.00 0.25
N MET A 280 -12.38 1.53 1.36
CA MET A 280 -12.07 1.07 2.72
C MET A 280 -12.28 -0.43 2.88
N LEU A 281 -13.27 -1.02 2.20
CA LEU A 281 -13.59 -2.44 2.33
C LEU A 281 -12.48 -3.38 1.84
N GLN A 282 -11.71 -2.92 0.86
CA GLN A 282 -10.50 -3.61 0.46
C GLN A 282 -9.42 -3.39 1.52
N GLU A 283 -9.34 -2.18 2.09
CA GLU A 283 -8.26 -1.71 2.96
C GLU A 283 -8.44 -1.97 4.46
N VAL A 284 -9.50 -2.66 4.88
CA VAL A 284 -9.76 -2.93 6.29
C VAL A 284 -8.68 -3.84 6.89
N GLY A 285 -8.28 -4.87 6.14
CA GLY A 285 -7.39 -5.94 6.61
C GLY A 285 -7.84 -6.67 7.88
N VAL A 286 -7.11 -7.74 8.22
CA VAL A 286 -7.42 -8.57 9.40
C VAL A 286 -7.07 -7.84 10.71
N ARG A 287 -6.01 -7.02 10.69
CA ARG A 287 -5.53 -6.27 11.86
C ARG A 287 -5.28 -4.83 11.47
N ARG A 288 -5.56 -3.91 12.39
CA ARG A 288 -5.37 -2.49 12.16
C ARG A 288 -4.62 -1.82 13.30
N VAL A 289 -3.82 -0.83 12.93
CA VAL A 289 -3.25 0.15 13.83
C VAL A 289 -3.65 1.52 13.35
N ILE A 290 -4.21 2.33 14.25
CA ILE A 290 -4.58 3.69 13.92
C ILE A 290 -3.34 4.58 14.09
N ALA A 291 -2.96 5.27 13.02
CA ALA A 291 -1.86 6.23 12.99
C ALA A 291 -2.38 7.65 13.21
N GLY A 292 -1.44 8.59 13.38
CA GLY A 292 -1.74 9.95 13.78
C GLY A 292 -2.20 10.06 15.24
N ASP A 293 -1.97 9.04 16.07
CA ASP A 293 -2.47 9.01 17.43
C ASP A 293 -1.82 10.10 18.29
N THR A 294 -2.62 10.73 19.14
CA THR A 294 -2.18 11.81 20.03
C THR A 294 -2.68 11.53 21.45
N PRO A 295 -1.94 11.90 22.51
CA PRO A 295 -2.32 11.55 23.89
C PRO A 295 -3.69 12.09 24.32
N ASP A 296 -4.08 13.24 23.78
CA ASP A 296 -5.37 13.90 24.04
C ASP A 296 -6.40 13.62 22.91
N GLY A 297 -6.08 12.69 22.01
CA GLY A 297 -6.87 12.34 20.84
C GLY A 297 -8.07 11.44 21.16
N PRO A 298 -8.93 11.19 20.16
CA PRO A 298 -10.19 10.47 20.38
C PRO A 298 -9.99 9.01 20.80
N LEU A 299 -8.85 8.38 20.51
CA LEU A 299 -8.57 7.00 20.95
C LEU A 299 -8.39 6.85 22.47
N HIS A 300 -7.97 7.93 23.15
CA HIS A 300 -7.71 7.95 24.60
C HIS A 300 -8.88 8.55 25.39
N ALA A 301 -10.01 8.79 24.75
CA ALA A 301 -11.19 9.35 25.41
C ALA A 301 -11.69 8.44 26.54
N GLU A 302 -11.93 9.02 27.73
CA GLU A 302 -12.45 8.26 28.86
C GLU A 302 -13.88 7.76 28.59
N CYS A 303 -14.07 6.45 28.76
CA CYS A 303 -15.37 5.80 28.78
C CYS A 303 -15.76 5.52 30.24
N LYS A 304 -16.77 6.21 30.76
CA LYS A 304 -17.26 6.07 32.15
C LYS A 304 -18.58 5.32 32.15
N ASP A 305 -18.64 4.20 32.88
CA ASP A 305 -19.83 3.35 32.97
C ASP A 305 -20.40 2.89 31.60
N GLY A 306 -19.54 2.82 30.57
CA GLY A 306 -19.94 2.44 29.21
C GLY A 306 -20.34 3.61 28.30
N GLU A 307 -20.25 4.86 28.77
CA GLU A 307 -20.59 6.07 28.01
C GLU A 307 -19.36 6.98 27.83
N TYR A 308 -19.20 7.49 26.61
CA TYR A 308 -18.22 8.53 26.32
C TYR A 308 -18.80 9.92 26.61
N ALA A 309 -17.92 10.90 26.78
CA ALA A 309 -18.30 12.26 27.12
C ALA A 309 -19.22 12.93 26.08
N THR A 310 -19.19 12.50 24.82
CA THR A 310 -20.01 13.04 23.74
C THR A 310 -20.63 11.93 22.90
N GLU A 311 -21.77 12.22 22.29
CA GLU A 311 -22.40 11.32 21.31
C GLU A 311 -21.49 11.07 20.11
N LEU A 312 -20.73 12.09 19.68
CA LEU A 312 -19.76 11.97 18.59
C LEU A 312 -18.66 10.92 18.91
N LEU A 313 -18.09 10.95 20.12
CA LEU A 313 -17.11 9.94 20.56
C LEU A 313 -17.72 8.54 20.63
N THR A 314 -18.94 8.43 21.18
CA THR A 314 -19.67 7.16 21.21
C THR A 314 -19.85 6.58 19.81
N ARG A 315 -20.26 7.42 18.83
CA ARG A 315 -20.41 7.01 17.42
C ARG A 315 -19.07 6.63 16.79
N PHE A 316 -18.00 7.37 17.06
CA PHE A 316 -16.65 7.08 16.57
C PHE A 316 -16.15 5.71 17.06
N HIS A 317 -16.15 5.47 18.37
CA HIS A 317 -15.71 4.19 18.94
C HIS A 317 -16.60 3.03 18.51
N LYS A 318 -17.92 3.27 18.40
CA LYS A 318 -18.82 2.27 17.85
C LYS A 318 -18.46 1.94 16.39
N LYS A 319 -18.25 2.92 15.52
CA LYS A 319 -17.82 2.66 14.12
C LYS A 319 -16.49 1.92 14.06
N LEU A 320 -15.52 2.28 14.89
CA LEU A 320 -14.25 1.54 14.99
C LEU A 320 -14.46 0.09 15.41
N GLN A 321 -15.26 -0.16 16.43
CA GLN A 321 -15.58 -1.52 16.86
C GLN A 321 -16.35 -2.29 15.80
N ASP A 322 -17.39 -1.68 15.25
CA ASP A 322 -18.22 -2.26 14.20
C ASP A 322 -17.32 -2.70 13.06
N THR A 323 -16.34 -1.89 12.63
CA THR A 323 -15.38 -2.27 11.58
C THR A 323 -14.54 -3.52 11.89
N HIS A 324 -14.33 -3.88 13.15
CA HIS A 324 -13.62 -5.10 13.56
C HIS A 324 -14.49 -6.36 13.49
N ASP A 325 -15.81 -6.19 13.64
CA ASP A 325 -16.78 -7.27 13.78
C ASP A 325 -17.47 -7.65 12.45
N TRP A 326 -16.85 -7.41 11.29
CA TRP A 326 -17.43 -7.70 9.96
C TRP A 326 -17.35 -9.20 9.67
N HIS A 327 -18.27 -9.96 10.25
CA HIS A 327 -18.29 -11.42 10.15
C HIS A 327 -19.20 -11.91 9.01
N TRP A 328 -20.04 -11.03 8.42
CA TRP A 328 -21.07 -11.43 7.45
C TRP A 328 -21.09 -10.55 6.21
N LEU A 329 -20.74 -11.14 5.07
CA LEU A 329 -20.73 -10.53 3.73
C LEU A 329 -22.03 -9.79 3.35
N HIS A 330 -23.20 -10.12 3.94
CA HIS A 330 -24.44 -9.34 3.75
C HIS A 330 -24.39 -7.95 4.39
N GLU A 331 -23.86 -7.82 5.61
CA GLU A 331 -23.70 -6.52 6.29
C GLU A 331 -22.68 -5.67 5.55
N ILE A 332 -21.62 -6.32 5.07
CA ILE A 332 -20.59 -5.74 4.22
C ILE A 332 -21.18 -5.14 2.94
N LEU A 333 -22.03 -5.90 2.26
CA LEU A 333 -22.73 -5.47 1.05
C LEU A 333 -23.61 -4.24 1.30
N MET A 334 -24.43 -4.26 2.37
CA MET A 334 -25.32 -3.14 2.70
C MET A 334 -24.54 -1.86 2.97
N GLU A 335 -23.45 -1.95 3.71
CA GLU A 335 -22.62 -0.80 4.02
C GLU A 335 -21.91 -0.26 2.78
N MET A 336 -21.33 -1.12 1.93
CA MET A 336 -20.66 -0.71 0.70
C MET A 336 -21.57 0.14 -0.21
N TRP A 337 -22.89 -0.09 -0.15
CA TRP A 337 -23.86 0.66 -0.93
C TRP A 337 -24.07 2.09 -0.44
N THR A 338 -23.90 2.35 0.86
CA THR A 338 -24.03 3.69 1.45
C THR A 338 -22.77 4.56 1.28
N TRP A 339 -21.69 3.96 0.77
CA TRP A 339 -20.37 4.56 0.70
C TRP A 339 -20.14 5.37 -0.57
N VAL A 340 -19.24 6.33 -0.43
CA VAL A 340 -18.87 7.28 -1.47
C VAL A 340 -17.71 6.70 -2.26
N SER A 341 -17.80 6.79 -3.58
CA SER A 341 -16.69 6.47 -4.47
C SER A 341 -16.48 7.59 -5.47
N THR A 342 -15.24 7.99 -5.68
CA THR A 342 -14.86 8.92 -6.75
C THR A 342 -14.97 8.22 -8.11
N ASN A 343 -14.66 6.92 -8.19
CA ASN A 343 -14.82 6.11 -9.38
C ASN A 343 -15.79 4.94 -9.12
N PRO A 344 -16.92 4.83 -9.85
CA PRO A 344 -17.86 3.72 -9.68
C PRO A 344 -17.23 2.33 -9.85
N VAL A 345 -16.11 2.23 -10.57
CA VAL A 345 -15.35 0.99 -10.73
C VAL A 345 -14.80 0.50 -9.38
N ASP A 346 -14.41 1.39 -8.47
CA ASP A 346 -13.81 1.04 -7.17
C ASP A 346 -14.79 0.25 -6.30
N LYS A 347 -16.08 0.62 -6.31
CA LYS A 347 -17.14 -0.15 -5.64
C LYS A 347 -17.17 -1.59 -6.17
N ILE A 348 -17.06 -1.75 -7.49
CA ILE A 348 -17.19 -3.06 -8.13
C ILE A 348 -15.93 -3.90 -7.91
N VAL A 349 -14.74 -3.30 -7.97
CA VAL A 349 -13.49 -3.99 -7.61
C VAL A 349 -13.50 -4.36 -6.13
N GLY A 350 -14.04 -3.49 -5.26
CA GLY A 350 -14.26 -3.75 -3.84
C GLY A 350 -15.03 -5.04 -3.60
N LEU A 351 -16.16 -5.19 -4.28
CA LEU A 351 -16.95 -6.41 -4.25
C LEU A 351 -16.18 -7.63 -4.70
N ALA A 352 -15.32 -7.49 -5.71
CA ALA A 352 -14.61 -8.63 -6.26
C ALA A 352 -13.67 -9.29 -5.25
N PHE A 353 -12.98 -8.49 -4.42
CA PHE A 353 -12.15 -9.01 -3.34
C PHE A 353 -12.99 -9.61 -2.22
N LEU A 354 -14.06 -8.92 -1.80
CA LEU A 354 -14.96 -9.42 -0.75
C LEU A 354 -15.68 -10.72 -1.12
N MET A 355 -15.94 -10.92 -2.41
CA MET A 355 -16.59 -12.11 -2.96
C MET A 355 -15.59 -13.20 -3.35
N GLU A 356 -14.30 -13.00 -3.07
CA GLU A 356 -13.21 -13.92 -3.44
C GLU A 356 -13.24 -14.33 -4.93
N SER A 357 -13.62 -13.39 -5.81
CA SER A 357 -13.75 -13.65 -7.25
C SER A 357 -12.50 -14.32 -7.82
N GLN A 358 -12.70 -15.36 -8.64
CA GLN A 358 -11.58 -16.09 -9.25
C GLN A 358 -10.86 -15.29 -10.33
N TRP A 359 -11.54 -14.32 -10.92
CA TRP A 359 -11.00 -13.39 -11.89
C TRP A 359 -11.73 -12.06 -11.79
N ILE A 360 -11.11 -10.97 -12.20
CA ILE A 360 -11.74 -9.65 -12.21
C ILE A 360 -11.61 -9.00 -13.59
N PRO A 361 -12.56 -8.17 -14.03
CA PRO A 361 -12.41 -7.43 -15.27
C PRO A 361 -11.25 -6.43 -15.19
N ALA A 362 -10.50 -6.29 -16.29
CA ALA A 362 -9.43 -5.30 -16.39
C ALA A 362 -9.99 -3.87 -16.39
N TYR A 363 -9.25 -2.94 -15.80
CA TYR A 363 -9.62 -1.53 -15.81
C TYR A 363 -9.49 -0.96 -17.22
N SER A 364 -10.34 0.00 -17.59
CA SER A 364 -10.04 0.89 -18.71
C SER A 364 -10.75 2.20 -18.45
N GLU A 365 -10.18 3.33 -18.83
CA GLU A 365 -10.89 4.62 -18.70
C GLU A 365 -12.20 4.62 -19.49
N SER A 366 -12.23 3.89 -20.62
CA SER A 366 -13.45 3.66 -21.40
C SER A 366 -14.48 2.76 -20.71
N THR A 367 -14.11 2.05 -19.64
CA THR A 367 -15.00 1.23 -18.80
C THR A 367 -15.98 2.11 -18.03
N LEU A 368 -15.66 3.40 -17.79
CA LEU A 368 -16.63 4.38 -17.30
C LEU A 368 -17.84 4.53 -18.26
N LEU A 369 -17.63 4.39 -19.58
CA LEU A 369 -18.72 4.33 -20.57
C LEU A 369 -19.41 2.96 -20.68
N ARG A 370 -18.88 1.91 -20.04
CA ARG A 370 -19.36 0.52 -20.12
C ARG A 370 -19.45 -0.17 -18.76
N LEU A 371 -19.88 0.58 -17.74
CA LEU A 371 -20.11 0.09 -16.38
C LEU A 371 -20.92 -1.23 -16.35
N HIS A 372 -21.97 -1.32 -17.17
CA HIS A 372 -22.77 -2.54 -17.31
C HIS A 372 -21.94 -3.78 -17.72
N THR A 373 -20.98 -3.62 -18.65
CA THR A 373 -20.11 -4.74 -19.07
C THR A 373 -19.19 -5.19 -17.94
N PHE A 374 -18.69 -4.25 -17.13
CA PHE A 374 -17.84 -4.55 -15.98
C PHE A 374 -18.63 -5.28 -14.89
N GLN A 375 -19.83 -4.77 -14.59
CA GLN A 375 -20.80 -5.37 -13.68
C GLN A 375 -21.21 -6.80 -14.07
N THR A 376 -21.56 -7.02 -15.35
CA THR A 376 -21.83 -8.37 -15.89
C THR A 376 -20.63 -9.28 -15.68
N SER A 377 -19.43 -8.80 -15.99
CA SER A 377 -18.21 -9.58 -15.87
C SER A 377 -17.94 -10.00 -14.41
N LEU A 378 -18.23 -9.12 -13.45
CA LEU A 378 -18.10 -9.46 -12.04
C LEU A 378 -19.07 -10.58 -11.65
N VAL A 379 -20.36 -10.50 -12.02
CA VAL A 379 -21.35 -11.55 -11.69
C VAL A 379 -20.95 -12.90 -12.28
N ASP A 380 -20.41 -12.91 -13.50
CA ASP A 380 -19.89 -14.12 -14.14
C ASP A 380 -18.64 -14.68 -13.46
N SER A 381 -17.96 -13.88 -12.62
CA SER A 381 -16.75 -14.28 -11.89
C SER A 381 -16.99 -14.81 -10.48
N MET A 382 -18.18 -14.55 -9.93
CA MET A 382 -18.55 -14.92 -8.56
C MET A 382 -18.77 -16.43 -8.46
N ASP A 383 -18.44 -16.99 -7.29
CA ASP A 383 -18.83 -18.35 -6.96
C ASP A 383 -20.32 -18.45 -6.58
N GLU A 384 -20.81 -19.68 -6.39
CA GLU A 384 -22.23 -19.94 -6.07
C GLU A 384 -22.70 -19.29 -4.76
N LEU A 385 -21.81 -19.12 -3.77
CA LEU A 385 -22.14 -18.53 -2.48
C LEU A 385 -22.22 -17.01 -2.57
N ALA A 386 -21.20 -16.38 -3.14
CA ALA A 386 -21.16 -14.95 -3.44
C ALA A 386 -22.37 -14.52 -4.29
N TRP A 387 -22.65 -15.30 -5.34
CA TRP A 387 -23.79 -15.07 -6.21
C TRP A 387 -25.13 -15.18 -5.47
N GLY A 388 -25.30 -16.21 -4.65
CA GLY A 388 -26.51 -16.39 -3.84
C GLY A 388 -26.75 -15.24 -2.86
N GLN A 389 -25.69 -14.71 -2.25
CA GLN A 389 -25.78 -13.58 -1.33
C GLN A 389 -26.10 -12.26 -2.03
N LEU A 390 -25.47 -12.01 -3.19
CA LEU A 390 -25.81 -10.86 -4.02
C LEU A 390 -27.29 -10.90 -4.44
N PHE A 391 -27.78 -12.07 -4.88
CA PHE A 391 -29.18 -12.26 -5.26
C PHE A 391 -30.16 -12.02 -4.10
N MET A 392 -29.84 -12.50 -2.90
CA MET A 392 -30.68 -12.25 -1.70
C MET A 392 -30.70 -10.76 -1.32
N SER A 393 -29.62 -10.04 -1.60
CA SER A 393 -29.45 -8.64 -1.20
C SER A 393 -30.04 -7.66 -2.23
N CYS A 394 -30.06 -8.03 -3.52
CA CYS A 394 -30.58 -7.21 -4.62
C CYS A 394 -31.75 -7.90 -5.34
N PRO A 395 -32.98 -7.85 -4.79
CA PRO A 395 -34.10 -8.65 -5.28
C PRO A 395 -34.76 -8.11 -6.54
N GLU A 396 -34.58 -6.83 -6.91
CA GLU A 396 -35.22 -6.31 -8.13
C GLU A 396 -34.33 -6.54 -9.37
N PRO A 397 -34.93 -6.92 -10.49
CA PRO A 397 -34.22 -7.27 -11.71
C PRO A 397 -33.52 -6.06 -12.35
N GLY A 398 -32.34 -6.27 -12.93
CA GLY A 398 -31.62 -5.23 -13.67
C GLY A 398 -32.22 -4.90 -15.04
N ASP A 399 -31.87 -3.71 -15.56
CA ASP A 399 -32.52 -3.07 -16.73
C ASP A 399 -32.04 -3.56 -18.11
N GLY A 400 -31.17 -4.58 -18.20
CA GLY A 400 -30.48 -4.91 -19.46
C GLY A 400 -30.07 -6.38 -19.66
N GLY A 401 -30.54 -7.32 -18.85
CA GLY A 401 -30.09 -8.71 -18.88
C GLY A 401 -31.15 -9.75 -18.44
N PRO A 402 -30.74 -10.99 -18.11
CA PRO A 402 -31.64 -11.99 -17.55
C PRO A 402 -32.32 -11.46 -16.28
N LYS A 403 -33.60 -11.79 -16.07
CA LYS A 403 -34.41 -11.30 -14.93
C LYS A 403 -33.85 -11.63 -13.54
N TRP A 404 -32.88 -12.53 -13.46
CA TRP A 404 -32.22 -12.91 -12.21
C TRP A 404 -30.97 -12.08 -11.93
N TRP A 405 -30.55 -11.19 -12.83
CA TRP A 405 -29.48 -10.25 -12.53
C TRP A 405 -29.96 -9.14 -11.59
N PRO A 406 -29.12 -8.76 -10.61
CA PRO A 406 -29.43 -7.66 -9.72
C PRO A 406 -29.46 -6.35 -10.50
N SER A 407 -30.37 -5.45 -10.15
CA SER A 407 -30.24 -4.06 -10.58
C SER A 407 -29.08 -3.40 -9.85
N TRP A 408 -28.10 -2.94 -10.60
CA TRP A 408 -26.99 -2.19 -10.02
C TRP A 408 -27.39 -0.81 -9.52
N HIS A 409 -28.59 -0.31 -9.86
CA HIS A 409 -29.16 0.87 -9.21
C HIS A 409 -29.51 0.60 -7.74
N GLN A 410 -29.78 -0.65 -7.35
CA GLN A 410 -29.91 -1.00 -5.92
C GLN A 410 -28.54 -1.13 -5.23
N ALA A 411 -27.48 -1.32 -6.01
CA ALA A 411 -26.15 -1.65 -5.51
C ALA A 411 -25.12 -0.51 -5.63
N MET A 412 -25.46 0.62 -6.25
CA MET A 412 -24.57 1.78 -6.45
C MET A 412 -25.26 3.08 -6.08
#